data_AF-A0A954N2F8-F1
#
_entry.id   AF-A0A954N2F8-F1
#
_cell.length_a   1.000
_cell.length_b   1.000
_cell.length_c   1.000
_cell.angle_alpha   90.00
_cell.angle_beta   90.00
_cell.angle_gamma   90.00
#
_symmetry.space_group_name_H-M   'P 1'
#
loop_
_entity.id
_entity.type
_entity.pdbx_description
1 polymer ?
#
loop_
_entity_poly.entity_id
_entity_poly.type
_entity_poly.pdbx_seq_one_letter_code
_entity_poly.pdbx_strand_id
1 'polypeptide(L)'
;MDSRAAIKLCIDMGKKVTDAYLADLTDADLLKRPCPGINHIAWQIGHLISGEHAMVSAVAPGSMPDLPAGFMEKHSKEKAQSDNPADFLKKDEYIQIMNAQREGTLKALAALSDADLDKPVPEPFNHFLGSTGALFSMQGSHWLMHHGQWAVIRRVLGRPPLF
;
A
#
# COMPACT_ATOMS: atom_id res chain seq x y z
N MET A 1 6.61 -24.92 3.45
CA MET A 1 6.37 -23.56 2.90
C MET A 1 7.74 -23.01 2.55
N ASP A 2 7.94 -22.51 1.34
CA ASP A 2 9.20 -21.84 0.95
C ASP A 2 9.14 -20.33 1.30
N SER A 3 10.26 -19.62 1.11
CA SER A 3 10.37 -18.20 1.44
C SER A 3 9.36 -17.34 0.68
N ARG A 4 9.14 -17.61 -0.61
CA ARG A 4 8.15 -16.90 -1.43
C ARG A 4 6.73 -17.10 -0.90
N ALA A 5 6.38 -18.32 -0.50
CA ALA A 5 5.06 -18.61 0.07
C ALA A 5 4.85 -17.91 1.42
N ALA A 6 5.89 -17.81 2.26
CA ALA A 6 5.82 -17.06 3.52
C ALA A 6 5.63 -15.55 3.27
N ILE A 7 6.37 -14.97 2.32
CA ILE A 7 6.24 -13.57 1.92
C ILE A 7 4.82 -13.30 1.36
N LYS A 8 4.34 -14.18 0.47
CA LYS A 8 2.99 -14.08 -0.09
C LYS A 8 1.93 -14.11 1.01
N LEU A 9 2.07 -14.96 2.02
CA LEU A 9 1.15 -15.02 3.16
C LEU A 9 1.06 -13.66 3.88
N CYS A 10 2.19 -12.99 4.11
CA CYS A 10 2.22 -11.65 4.72
C CYS A 10 1.53 -10.59 3.83
N ILE A 11 1.78 -10.63 2.53
CA ILE A 11 1.14 -9.73 1.55
C ILE A 11 -0.39 -9.95 1.53
N ASP A 12 -0.83 -11.20 1.47
CA ASP A 12 -2.25 -11.56 1.46
C ASP A 12 -2.94 -11.14 2.76
N MET A 13 -2.25 -11.23 3.92
CA MET A 13 -2.78 -10.74 5.18
C MET A 13 -3.00 -9.22 5.14
N GLY A 14 -2.04 -8.45 4.62
CA GLY A 14 -2.20 -7.01 4.42
C GLY A 14 -3.41 -6.69 3.56
N LYS A 15 -3.63 -7.42 2.46
CA LYS A 15 -4.83 -7.26 1.60
C LYS A 15 -6.11 -7.58 2.36
N LYS A 16 -6.18 -8.71 3.07
CA LYS A 16 -7.37 -9.13 3.81
C LYS A 16 -7.81 -8.07 4.83
N VAL A 17 -6.85 -7.51 5.58
CA VAL A 17 -7.13 -6.44 6.55
C VAL A 17 -7.58 -5.15 5.84
N THR A 18 -6.94 -4.80 4.72
CA THR A 18 -7.33 -3.65 3.89
C THR A 18 -8.78 -3.77 3.43
N ASP A 19 -9.14 -4.90 2.82
CA ASP A 19 -10.48 -5.15 2.29
C ASP A 19 -11.53 -5.05 3.41
N ALA A 20 -11.24 -5.57 4.60
CA ALA A 20 -12.14 -5.48 5.76
C ALA A 20 -12.37 -4.03 6.21
N TYR A 21 -11.32 -3.20 6.26
CA TYR A 21 -11.45 -1.81 6.64
C TYR A 21 -12.21 -0.97 5.60
N LEU A 22 -12.04 -1.24 4.30
CA LEU A 22 -12.66 -0.46 3.23
C LEU A 22 -14.09 -0.89 2.89
N ALA A 23 -14.51 -2.08 3.34
CA ALA A 23 -15.80 -2.68 2.99
C ALA A 23 -16.99 -1.76 3.27
N ASP A 24 -17.00 -1.07 4.41
CA ASP A 24 -18.14 -0.27 4.86
C ASP A 24 -17.91 1.24 4.80
N LEU A 25 -16.75 1.70 4.31
CA LEU A 25 -16.43 3.13 4.16
C LEU A 25 -16.98 3.71 2.86
N THR A 26 -17.43 4.96 2.91
CA THR A 26 -17.80 5.76 1.73
C THR A 26 -16.63 6.63 1.26
N ASP A 27 -16.72 7.26 0.09
CA ASP A 27 -15.72 8.24 -0.37
C ASP A 27 -15.50 9.36 0.66
N ALA A 28 -16.59 9.85 1.27
CA ALA A 28 -16.53 10.91 2.26
C ALA A 28 -15.84 10.46 3.57
N ASP A 29 -15.97 9.18 3.92
CA ASP A 29 -15.26 8.61 5.08
C ASP A 29 -13.75 8.56 4.84
N LEU A 30 -13.30 8.34 3.60
CA LEU A 30 -11.88 8.27 3.26
C LEU A 30 -11.13 9.60 3.47
N LEU A 31 -11.85 10.72 3.53
CA LEU A 31 -11.30 12.06 3.76
C LEU A 31 -11.39 12.51 5.22
N LYS A 32 -11.91 11.67 6.13
CA LYS A 32 -11.93 12.01 7.55
C LYS A 32 -10.55 11.91 8.17
N ARG A 33 -10.16 12.95 8.89
CA ARG A 33 -8.97 12.98 9.75
C ARG A 33 -9.37 12.70 11.20
N PRO A 34 -8.63 11.84 11.91
CA PRO A 34 -8.93 11.57 13.31
C PRO A 34 -8.48 12.70 14.23
N CYS A 35 -7.42 13.44 13.86
CA CYS A 35 -7.02 14.70 14.48
C CYS A 35 -6.13 15.51 13.49
N PRO A 36 -5.85 16.79 13.78
CA PRO A 36 -4.95 17.61 12.95
C PRO A 36 -3.58 16.94 12.75
N GLY A 37 -3.06 16.97 11.52
CA GLY A 37 -1.75 16.41 11.18
C GLY A 37 -1.73 14.90 10.88
N ILE A 38 -2.82 14.16 11.11
CA ILE A 38 -2.93 12.77 10.67
C ILE A 38 -3.52 12.72 9.25
N ASN A 39 -2.88 11.95 8.38
CA ASN A 39 -3.33 11.76 6.99
C ASN A 39 -4.65 10.99 6.95
N HIS A 40 -5.58 11.43 6.11
CA HIS A 40 -6.82 10.69 5.87
C HIS A 40 -6.56 9.44 5.00
N ILE A 41 -7.52 8.51 4.96
CA ILE A 41 -7.35 7.20 4.31
C ILE A 41 -7.11 7.34 2.79
N ALA A 42 -7.80 8.25 2.09
CA ALA A 42 -7.58 8.43 0.64
C ALA A 42 -6.13 8.77 0.29
N TRP A 43 -5.47 9.63 1.07
CA TRP A 43 -4.05 9.90 0.89
C TRP A 43 -3.21 8.66 1.19
N GLN A 44 -3.50 7.97 2.30
CA GLN A 44 -2.75 6.79 2.72
C GLN A 44 -2.83 5.66 1.69
N ILE A 45 -4.00 5.38 1.10
CA ILE A 45 -4.15 4.34 0.07
C ILE A 45 -3.29 4.68 -1.15
N GLY A 46 -3.37 5.91 -1.68
CA GLY A 46 -2.55 6.25 -2.83
C GLY A 46 -1.05 6.32 -2.51
N HIS A 47 -0.67 6.69 -1.29
CA HIS A 47 0.71 6.58 -0.81
C HIS A 47 1.20 5.12 -0.81
N LEU A 48 0.38 4.20 -0.29
CA LEU A 48 0.70 2.77 -0.23
C LEU A 48 0.80 2.15 -1.62
N ILE A 49 -0.13 2.47 -2.53
CA ILE A 49 -0.09 2.06 -3.93
C ILE A 49 1.17 2.56 -4.63
N SER A 50 1.51 3.84 -4.43
CA SER A 50 2.71 4.45 -5.03
C SER A 50 3.99 3.83 -4.48
N GLY A 51 4.02 3.54 -3.18
CA GLY A 51 5.15 2.86 -2.53
C GLY A 51 5.34 1.45 -3.06
N GLU A 52 4.27 0.65 -3.16
CA GLU A 52 4.31 -0.70 -3.71
C GLU A 52 4.80 -0.70 -5.17
N HIS A 53 4.27 0.18 -5.99
CA HIS A 53 4.71 0.37 -7.37
C HIS A 53 6.22 0.68 -7.46
N ALA A 54 6.69 1.68 -6.72
CA ALA A 54 8.08 2.13 -6.78
C ALA A 54 9.06 1.08 -6.25
N MET A 55 8.73 0.43 -5.12
CA MET A 55 9.57 -0.60 -4.52
C MET A 55 9.72 -1.81 -5.44
N VAL A 56 8.61 -2.35 -5.95
CA VAL A 56 8.67 -3.55 -6.78
C VAL A 56 9.31 -3.25 -8.14
N SER A 57 9.02 -2.10 -8.76
CA SER A 57 9.65 -1.70 -10.03
C SER A 57 11.17 -1.56 -9.92
N ALA A 58 11.69 -1.24 -8.73
CA ALA A 58 13.13 -1.10 -8.53
C ALA A 58 13.90 -2.43 -8.54
N VAL A 59 13.24 -3.54 -8.19
CA VAL A 59 13.85 -4.88 -8.18
C VAL A 59 13.36 -5.77 -9.31
N ALA A 60 12.21 -5.44 -9.90
CA ALA A 60 11.62 -6.13 -11.04
C ALA A 60 11.11 -5.09 -12.07
N PRO A 61 12.02 -4.44 -12.83
CA PRO A 61 11.63 -3.43 -13.82
C PRO A 61 10.64 -3.97 -14.86
N GLY A 62 9.59 -3.20 -15.15
CA GLY A 62 8.54 -3.56 -16.11
C GLY A 62 7.52 -4.60 -15.62
N SER A 63 7.59 -5.01 -14.35
CA SER A 63 6.64 -5.98 -13.78
C SER A 63 5.33 -5.34 -13.28
N MET A 64 5.35 -4.05 -12.98
CA MET A 64 4.23 -3.34 -12.36
C MET A 64 3.35 -2.66 -13.41
N PRO A 65 2.02 -2.65 -13.25
CA PRO A 65 1.14 -1.88 -14.11
C PRO A 65 1.37 -0.39 -13.93
N ASP A 66 1.11 0.39 -14.98
CA ASP A 66 1.23 1.85 -14.93
C ASP A 66 0.21 2.45 -13.94
N LEU A 67 0.66 3.50 -13.24
CA LEU A 67 -0.22 4.32 -12.41
C LEU A 67 -0.83 5.46 -13.24
N PRO A 68 -2.02 5.97 -12.85
CA PRO A 68 -2.58 7.14 -13.50
C PRO A 68 -1.61 8.33 -13.50
N ALA A 69 -1.67 9.17 -14.53
CA ALA A 69 -0.80 10.33 -14.64
C ALA A 69 -0.93 11.25 -13.40
N GLY A 70 0.22 11.61 -12.81
CA GLY A 70 0.28 12.44 -11.60
C GLY A 70 -0.16 11.74 -10.30
N PHE A 71 -0.46 10.43 -10.32
CA PHE A 71 -0.93 9.71 -9.15
C PHE A 71 0.07 9.77 -7.98
N MET A 72 1.34 9.50 -8.23
CA MET A 72 2.38 9.51 -7.18
C MET A 72 2.57 10.92 -6.58
N GLU A 73 2.54 11.96 -7.41
CA GLU A 73 2.69 13.35 -6.95
C GLU A 73 1.50 13.76 -6.05
N LYS A 74 0.27 13.43 -6.45
CA LYS A 74 -0.93 13.74 -5.65
C LYS A 74 -0.92 13.08 -4.26
N HIS A 75 -0.25 11.94 -4.13
CA HIS A 75 -0.14 11.19 -2.87
C HIS A 75 1.25 11.31 -2.23
N SER A 76 2.01 12.34 -2.61
CA SER A 76 3.30 12.64 -2.01
C SER A 76 3.14 13.27 -0.62
N LYS A 77 4.23 13.32 0.15
CA LYS A 77 4.23 13.95 1.49
C LYS A 77 3.87 15.44 1.42
N GLU A 78 4.28 16.11 0.35
CA GLU A 78 4.06 17.53 0.10
C GLU A 78 2.58 17.85 -0.16
N LYS A 79 1.80 16.87 -0.62
CA LYS A 79 0.36 16.98 -0.89
C LYS A 79 -0.53 16.40 0.23
N ALA A 80 0.06 15.88 1.31
CA ALA A 80 -0.65 15.16 2.38
C ALA A 80 -1.67 16.00 3.17
N GLN A 81 -1.59 17.32 3.08
CA GLN A 81 -2.48 18.26 3.76
C GLN A 81 -3.72 18.64 2.94
N SER A 82 -3.87 18.16 1.69
CA SER A 82 -5.11 18.42 0.95
C SER A 82 -6.29 17.68 1.59
N ASP A 83 -7.40 18.39 1.75
CA ASP A 83 -8.71 17.84 2.12
C ASP A 83 -9.75 18.06 1.02
N ASN A 84 -9.32 18.54 -0.15
CA ASN A 84 -10.20 18.79 -1.29
C ASN A 84 -10.59 17.45 -1.95
N PRO A 85 -11.89 17.06 -1.96
CA PRO A 85 -12.30 15.79 -2.56
C PRO A 85 -11.94 15.65 -4.04
N ALA A 86 -11.82 16.75 -4.78
CA ALA A 86 -11.45 16.72 -6.20
C ALA A 86 -9.98 16.33 -6.45
N ASP A 87 -9.14 16.32 -5.42
CA ASP A 87 -7.74 15.92 -5.53
C ASP A 87 -7.58 14.39 -5.48
N PHE A 88 -8.62 13.66 -5.05
CA PHE A 88 -8.58 12.23 -4.75
C PHE A 88 -9.56 11.43 -5.63
N LEU A 89 -9.27 10.13 -5.77
CA LEU A 89 -10.12 9.21 -6.53
C LEU A 89 -11.32 8.71 -5.68
N LYS A 90 -12.28 8.08 -6.36
CA LYS A 90 -13.33 7.31 -5.71
C LYS A 90 -12.77 6.04 -5.09
N LYS A 91 -13.43 5.55 -4.03
CA LYS A 91 -13.00 4.33 -3.32
C LYS A 91 -12.79 3.14 -4.26
N ASP A 92 -13.72 2.93 -5.19
CA ASP A 92 -13.67 1.79 -6.10
C ASP A 92 -12.52 1.90 -7.10
N GLU A 93 -12.17 3.12 -7.53
CA GLU A 93 -10.99 3.36 -8.39
C GLU A 93 -9.69 3.05 -7.65
N TYR A 94 -9.58 3.45 -6.38
CA TYR A 94 -8.44 3.07 -5.54
C TYR A 94 -8.33 1.55 -5.38
N ILE A 95 -9.45 0.87 -5.12
CA ILE A 95 -9.46 -0.59 -4.96
C ILE A 95 -9.04 -1.28 -6.26
N GLN A 96 -9.50 -0.80 -7.42
CA GLN A 96 -9.09 -1.33 -8.72
C GLN A 96 -7.57 -1.19 -8.95
N ILE A 97 -7.01 0.00 -8.73
CA ILE A 97 -5.58 0.25 -8.90
C ILE A 97 -4.76 -0.58 -7.90
N MET A 98 -5.18 -0.61 -6.63
CA MET A 98 -4.53 -1.43 -5.59
C MET A 98 -4.47 -2.90 -5.98
N ASN A 99 -5.59 -3.47 -6.44
CA ASN A 99 -5.64 -4.87 -6.84
C ASN A 99 -4.74 -5.14 -8.06
N ALA A 100 -4.72 -4.24 -9.05
CA ALA A 100 -3.83 -4.37 -10.21
C ALA A 100 -2.34 -4.33 -9.82
N GLN A 101 -1.94 -3.40 -8.95
CA GLN A 101 -0.56 -3.37 -8.42
C GLN A 101 -0.26 -4.65 -7.64
N ARG A 102 -1.19 -5.10 -6.78
CA ARG A 102 -1.01 -6.32 -5.99
C ARG A 102 -0.83 -7.56 -6.84
N GLU A 103 -1.57 -7.68 -7.93
CA GLU A 103 -1.37 -8.76 -8.90
C GLU A 103 0.01 -8.69 -9.56
N GLY A 104 0.48 -7.49 -9.92
CA GLY A 104 1.85 -7.25 -10.41
C GLY A 104 2.90 -7.71 -9.40
N THR A 105 2.78 -7.27 -8.14
CA THR A 105 3.66 -7.67 -7.04
C THR A 105 3.74 -9.18 -6.87
N LEU A 106 2.59 -9.87 -6.86
CA LEU A 106 2.55 -11.32 -6.67
C LEU A 106 3.13 -12.08 -7.88
N LYS A 107 2.91 -11.59 -9.10
CA LYS A 107 3.55 -12.14 -10.30
C LYS A 107 5.08 -11.96 -10.26
N ALA A 108 5.54 -10.77 -9.88
CA ALA A 108 6.97 -10.49 -9.71
C ALA A 108 7.60 -11.41 -8.67
N LEU A 109 7.00 -11.54 -7.49
CA LEU A 109 7.47 -12.44 -6.43
C LEU A 109 7.56 -13.91 -6.90
N ALA A 110 6.55 -14.38 -7.64
CA ALA A 110 6.50 -15.75 -8.13
C ALA A 110 7.58 -16.06 -9.19
N ALA A 111 8.09 -15.03 -9.89
CA ALA A 111 9.13 -15.18 -10.90
C ALA A 111 10.55 -15.24 -10.32
N LEU A 112 10.74 -14.89 -9.04
CA LEU A 112 12.05 -14.86 -8.38
C LEU A 112 12.47 -16.27 -7.93
N SER A 113 13.78 -16.54 -8.01
CA SER A 113 14.40 -17.67 -7.32
C SER A 113 14.68 -17.33 -5.85
N ASP A 114 15.01 -18.33 -5.03
CA ASP A 114 15.37 -18.09 -3.62
C ASP A 114 16.65 -17.22 -3.52
N ALA A 115 17.62 -17.46 -4.40
CA ALA A 115 18.84 -16.65 -4.49
C ALA A 115 18.57 -15.19 -4.90
N ASP A 116 17.49 -14.93 -5.65
CA ASP A 116 17.10 -13.55 -5.97
C ASP A 116 16.60 -12.79 -4.74
N LEU A 117 15.98 -13.48 -3.77
CA LEU A 117 15.48 -12.85 -2.54
C LEU A 117 16.62 -12.30 -1.68
N ASP A 118 17.82 -12.88 -1.77
CA ASP A 118 19.00 -12.45 -1.02
C ASP A 118 19.74 -11.27 -1.69
N LYS A 119 19.39 -10.92 -2.94
CA LYS A 119 20.05 -9.82 -3.64
C LYS A 119 19.74 -8.49 -2.97
N PRO A 120 20.73 -7.58 -2.89
CA PRO A 120 20.50 -6.24 -2.37
C PRO A 120 19.52 -5.48 -3.27
N VAL A 121 18.76 -4.57 -2.67
CA VAL A 121 17.90 -3.65 -3.40
C VAL A 121 18.68 -2.38 -3.74
N PRO A 122 18.27 -1.61 -4.76
CA PRO A 122 18.92 -0.34 -5.05
C PRO A 122 18.62 0.72 -3.97
N GLU A 123 19.47 1.75 -3.90
CA GLU A 123 19.14 2.97 -3.15
C GLU A 123 17.91 3.67 -3.78
N PRO A 124 17.08 4.37 -2.99
CA PRO A 124 17.21 4.62 -1.54
C PRO A 124 16.66 3.49 -0.66
N PHE A 125 16.16 2.40 -1.25
CA PHE A 125 15.49 1.32 -0.51
C PHE A 125 16.45 0.47 0.32
N ASN A 126 17.70 0.39 -0.11
CA ASN A 126 18.72 -0.41 0.54
C ASN A 126 19.02 0.06 1.97
N HIS A 127 18.94 1.37 2.22
CA HIS A 127 19.15 1.98 3.54
C HIS A 127 18.27 1.36 4.63
N PHE A 128 17.09 0.82 4.30
CA PHE A 128 16.14 0.30 5.30
C PHE A 128 15.69 -1.16 5.07
N LEU A 129 15.80 -1.73 3.87
CA LEU A 129 15.36 -3.12 3.59
C LEU A 129 16.51 -4.11 3.43
N GLY A 130 17.64 -3.69 2.85
CA GLY A 130 18.83 -4.53 2.65
C GLY A 130 18.71 -5.63 1.58
N SER A 131 17.55 -6.26 1.37
CA SER A 131 17.39 -7.33 0.36
C SER A 131 16.03 -7.35 -0.34
N THR A 132 15.99 -8.03 -1.50
CA THR A 132 14.78 -8.15 -2.32
C THR A 132 13.67 -8.87 -1.55
N GLY A 133 13.99 -9.93 -0.81
CA GLY A 133 13.03 -10.63 0.06
C GLY A 133 12.46 -9.74 1.16
N ALA A 134 13.30 -8.90 1.78
CA ALA A 134 12.83 -7.91 2.75
C ALA A 134 11.91 -6.87 2.10
N LEU A 135 12.21 -6.42 0.88
CA LEU A 135 11.36 -5.50 0.12
C LEU A 135 9.98 -6.09 -0.20
N PHE A 136 9.90 -7.34 -0.64
CA PHE A 136 8.60 -7.98 -0.85
C PHE A 136 7.86 -8.23 0.47
N SER A 137 8.57 -8.60 1.54
CA SER A 137 7.97 -8.74 2.88
C SER A 137 7.37 -7.41 3.37
N MET A 138 8.05 -6.30 3.07
CA MET A 138 7.60 -4.96 3.42
C MET A 138 6.25 -4.60 2.81
N GLN A 139 5.89 -5.17 1.66
CA GLN A 139 4.60 -4.88 1.02
C GLN A 139 3.41 -5.29 1.91
N GLY A 140 3.49 -6.40 2.63
CA GLY A 140 2.44 -6.76 3.59
C GLY A 140 2.43 -5.84 4.82
N SER A 141 3.59 -5.62 5.42
CA SER A 141 3.73 -4.87 6.67
C SER A 141 3.47 -3.38 6.51
N HIS A 142 3.83 -2.75 5.38
CA HIS A 142 3.63 -1.32 5.15
C HIS A 142 2.14 -0.95 5.21
N TRP A 143 1.28 -1.74 4.56
CA TRP A 143 -0.18 -1.59 4.67
C TRP A 143 -0.66 -1.79 6.12
N LEU A 144 -0.19 -2.85 6.79
CA LEU A 144 -0.55 -3.13 8.18
C LEU A 144 -0.13 -2.01 9.15
N MET A 145 1.02 -1.36 8.93
CA MET A 145 1.45 -0.19 9.72
C MET A 145 0.46 0.96 9.59
N HIS A 146 -0.04 1.23 8.37
CA HIS A 146 -1.03 2.29 8.13
C HIS A 146 -2.42 1.95 8.67
N HIS A 147 -2.79 0.67 8.77
CA HIS A 147 -4.05 0.26 9.38
C HIS A 147 -4.21 0.67 10.85
N GLY A 148 -3.11 0.90 11.58
CA GLY A 148 -3.17 1.50 12.92
C GLY A 148 -3.87 2.86 12.91
N GLN A 149 -3.65 3.68 11.88
CA GLN A 149 -4.34 4.96 11.70
C GLN A 149 -5.80 4.76 11.28
N TRP A 150 -6.09 3.73 10.49
CA TRP A 150 -7.44 3.44 10.00
C TRP A 150 -8.34 2.93 11.13
N ALA A 151 -7.80 2.17 12.08
CA ALA A 151 -8.49 1.77 13.29
C ALA A 151 -8.99 2.99 14.08
N VAL A 152 -8.17 4.04 14.21
CA VAL A 152 -8.56 5.29 14.89
C VAL A 152 -9.64 6.03 14.10
N ILE A 153 -9.49 6.17 12.78
CA ILE A 153 -10.49 6.80 11.91
C ILE A 153 -11.84 6.08 12.02
N ARG A 154 -11.82 4.75 12.06
CA ARG A 154 -13.02 3.93 12.25
C ARG A 154 -13.74 4.25 13.56
N ARG A 155 -13.02 4.50 14.65
CA ARG A 155 -13.61 4.91 15.94
C ARG A 155 -14.19 6.32 15.88
N VAL A 156 -13.52 7.25 15.21
CA VAL A 156 -14.04 8.61 14.99
C VAL A 156 -15.34 8.61 14.18
N LEU A 157 -15.47 7.67 13.25
CA LEU A 157 -16.69 7.43 12.47
C LEU A 157 -17.81 6.73 13.27
N GLY A 158 -17.61 6.39 14.55
CA GLY A 158 -18.59 5.69 15.39
C GLY A 158 -18.81 4.23 14.99
N ARG A 159 -17.89 3.63 14.22
CA ARG A 159 -18.03 2.25 13.74
C ARG A 159 -17.43 1.25 14.75
N PRO A 160 -17.95 0.00 14.80
CA PRO A 160 -17.38 -1.06 15.64
C PRO A 160 -15.91 -1.34 15.29
N PRO A 161 -15.07 -1.81 16.25
CA PRO A 161 -13.71 -2.22 15.95
C PRO A 161 -13.66 -3.35 14.91
N LEU A 162 -12.51 -3.43 14.23
CA LEU A 162 -12.10 -4.60 13.47
C LEU A 162 -10.75 -5.05 14.03
N PHE A 163 -10.60 -6.36 14.24
CA PHE A 163 -9.43 -7.06 14.76
C PHE A 163 -9.04 -6.73 16.21
#